data_AF-A6MK71-F1
#
_entry.id   AF-A6MK71-F1
#
_cell.length_a   1.000
_cell.length_b   1.000
_cell.length_c   1.000
_cell.angle_alpha   90.00
_cell.angle_beta   90.00
_cell.angle_gamma   90.00
#
_symmetry.space_group_name_H-M   'P 1'
#
loop_
_entity.id
_entity.type
_entity.pdbx_description
1 polymer ?
#
loop_
_entity_poly.entity_id
_entity_poly.type
_entity_poly.pdbx_seq_one_letter_code
_entity_poly.pdbx_strand_id
1 'polypeptide(L)'
;PNVFETSPHVIQAVMGALEGLRVAIGPCRMLQYCLQGLFHPARKVRDVYWKIYNSIYIGSQDALIAHYPRIYNDDKNPYIRYELDYIL
;
A
#
# COMPACT_ATOMS: atom_id res chain seq x y z
N PRO A 1 -14.45 -2.79 -0.06
CA PRO A 1 -15.56 -1.98 0.51
C PRO A 1 -15.63 -2.03 2.03
N ASN A 2 -15.60 -3.22 2.62
CA ASN A 2 -15.76 -3.45 4.07
C ASN A 2 -14.56 -3.03 4.93
N VAL A 3 -13.60 -2.30 4.36
CA VAL A 3 -12.39 -1.81 5.06
C VAL A 3 -12.72 -0.70 6.07
N PHE A 4 -13.87 -0.07 5.94
CA PHE A 4 -14.35 0.98 6.85
C PHE A 4 -15.27 0.45 7.94
N GLU A 5 -15.28 -0.87 8.18
CA GLU A 5 -16.13 -1.41 9.24
C GLU A 5 -15.60 -1.08 10.64
N THR A 6 -16.53 -0.88 11.57
CA THR A 6 -16.24 -0.53 12.97
C THR A 6 -16.30 -1.73 13.91
N SER A 7 -17.05 -2.77 13.56
CA SER A 7 -17.21 -3.97 14.39
C SER A 7 -15.88 -4.74 14.50
N PRO A 8 -15.32 -4.98 15.71
CA PRO A 8 -13.98 -5.55 15.89
C PRO A 8 -13.77 -6.91 15.21
N HIS A 9 -14.73 -7.82 15.33
CA HIS A 9 -14.62 -9.16 14.75
C HIS A 9 -14.66 -9.12 13.22
N VAL A 10 -15.51 -8.27 12.64
CA VAL A 10 -15.67 -8.15 11.19
C VAL A 10 -14.43 -7.50 10.59
N ILE A 11 -13.93 -6.41 11.18
CA ILE A 11 -12.75 -5.74 10.65
C ILE A 11 -11.51 -6.64 10.76
N GLN A 12 -11.37 -7.44 11.81
CA GLN A 12 -10.26 -8.38 11.93
C GLN A 12 -10.34 -9.49 10.87
N ALA A 13 -11.54 -10.01 10.58
CA ALA A 13 -11.75 -10.96 9.49
C ALA A 13 -11.42 -10.35 8.12
N VAL A 14 -11.81 -9.09 7.88
CA VAL A 14 -11.48 -8.36 6.64
C VAL A 14 -9.97 -8.18 6.50
N MET A 15 -9.27 -7.79 7.57
CA MET A 15 -7.82 -7.63 7.53
C MET A 15 -7.09 -8.96 7.26
N GLY A 16 -7.53 -10.06 7.89
CA GLY A 16 -6.99 -11.39 7.62
C GLY A 16 -7.25 -11.84 6.17
N ALA A 17 -8.42 -11.54 5.62
CA ALA A 17 -8.72 -11.81 4.21
C ALA A 17 -7.81 -11.01 3.27
N LEU A 18 -7.54 -9.74 3.56
CA LEU A 18 -6.61 -8.92 2.77
C LEU A 18 -5.18 -9.48 2.81
N GLU A 19 -4.74 -10.02 3.95
CA GLU A 19 -3.44 -10.67 4.06
C GLU A 19 -3.38 -11.98 3.26
N GLY A 20 -4.44 -12.79 3.29
CA GLY A 20 -4.59 -13.97 2.43
C GLY A 20 -4.58 -13.60 0.93
N LEU A 21 -5.29 -12.54 0.54
CA LEU A 21 -5.28 -12.04 -0.84
C LEU A 21 -3.91 -11.49 -1.24
N ARG A 22 -3.16 -10.88 -0.32
CA ARG A 22 -1.80 -10.41 -0.58
C ARG A 22 -0.88 -11.56 -0.97
N VAL A 23 -0.94 -12.69 -0.27
CA VAL A 23 -0.08 -13.85 -0.60
C VAL A 23 -0.55 -14.58 -1.87
N ALA A 24 -1.86 -14.64 -2.12
CA ALA A 24 -2.41 -15.36 -3.27
C ALA A 24 -2.35 -14.55 -4.59
N ILE A 25 -2.68 -13.25 -4.55
CA ILE A 25 -2.71 -12.37 -5.73
C ILE A 25 -1.36 -11.65 -5.91
N GLY A 26 -0.65 -11.42 -4.82
CA GLY A 26 0.62 -10.71 -4.80
C GLY A 26 0.52 -9.28 -4.25
N PRO A 27 1.63 -8.75 -3.72
CA PRO A 27 1.66 -7.45 -3.06
C PRO A 27 1.47 -6.27 -4.02
N CYS A 28 1.78 -6.43 -5.32
CA CYS A 28 1.57 -5.40 -6.34
C CYS A 28 0.11 -4.93 -6.39
N ARG A 29 -0.84 -5.87 -6.53
CA ARG A 29 -2.26 -5.52 -6.60
C ARG A 29 -2.75 -4.93 -5.29
N MET A 30 -2.34 -5.49 -4.16
CA MET A 30 -2.72 -4.94 -2.85
C MET A 30 -2.23 -3.50 -2.68
N LEU A 31 -0.98 -3.20 -3.07
CA LEU A 31 -0.43 -1.85 -3.07
C LEU A 31 -1.24 -0.92 -3.98
N GLN A 32 -1.57 -1.35 -5.20
CA GLN A 32 -2.35 -0.54 -6.15
C GLN A 32 -3.73 -0.13 -5.59
N TYR A 33 -4.45 -1.04 -4.94
CA TYR A 33 -5.71 -0.70 -4.26
C TYR A 33 -5.51 0.19 -3.03
N CYS A 34 -4.34 0.10 -2.38
CA CYS A 34 -4.04 0.88 -1.18
C CYS A 34 -3.59 2.32 -1.48
N LEU A 35 -2.88 2.56 -2.58
CA LEU A 35 -2.28 3.86 -2.91
C LEU A 35 -3.28 5.03 -2.88
N GLN A 36 -4.51 4.82 -3.34
CA GLN A 36 -5.54 5.87 -3.40
C GLN A 36 -5.91 6.47 -2.04
N GLY A 37 -5.76 5.71 -0.95
CA GLY A 37 -6.19 6.14 0.39
C GLY A 37 -5.07 6.64 1.29
N LEU A 38 -3.80 6.45 0.93
CA LEU A 38 -2.65 6.81 1.77
C LEU A 38 -2.54 8.32 2.03
N PHE A 39 -2.71 9.13 1.00
CA PHE A 39 -2.64 10.59 1.09
C PHE A 39 -4.00 11.27 0.94
N HIS A 40 -5.08 10.54 1.23
CA HIS A 40 -6.44 11.07 1.13
C HIS A 40 -6.67 12.23 2.13
N PRO A 41 -7.40 13.30 1.78
CA PRO A 41 -7.60 14.46 2.67
C PRO A 41 -8.25 14.09 4.01
N ALA A 42 -9.23 13.17 3.99
CA ALA A 42 -9.93 12.72 5.19
C ALA A 42 -9.05 11.84 6.08
N ARG A 43 -8.85 12.24 7.34
CA ARG A 43 -8.07 11.50 8.35
C ARG A 43 -8.57 10.06 8.53
N LYS A 44 -9.89 9.86 8.68
CA LYS A 44 -10.49 8.54 8.86
C LYS A 44 -10.15 7.55 7.74
N VAL A 45 -9.99 8.04 6.50
CA VAL A 45 -9.59 7.20 5.37
C VAL A 45 -8.12 6.82 5.50
N ARG A 46 -7.26 7.80 5.78
CA ARG A 46 -5.82 7.56 5.97
C ARG A 46 -5.56 6.55 7.08
N ASP A 47 -6.22 6.67 8.23
CA ASP A 47 -5.99 5.77 9.37
C ASP A 47 -6.17 4.29 8.99
N VAL A 48 -7.22 3.98 8.21
CA VAL A 48 -7.49 2.62 7.71
C VAL A 48 -6.49 2.20 6.65
N TYR A 49 -6.23 3.06 5.66
CA TYR A 49 -5.36 2.70 4.54
C TYR A 49 -3.89 2.56 4.94
N TRP A 50 -3.40 3.39 5.84
CA TRP A 50 -2.07 3.23 6.43
C TRP A 50 -1.95 1.93 7.22
N LYS A 51 -3.01 1.51 7.93
CA LYS A 51 -3.02 0.21 8.62
C LYS A 51 -2.91 -0.96 7.62
N ILE A 52 -3.61 -0.89 6.49
CA ILE A 52 -3.53 -1.89 5.42
C ILE A 52 -2.12 -1.90 4.81
N TYR A 53 -1.57 -0.72 4.50
CA TYR A 53 -0.22 -0.59 3.97
C TYR A 53 0.83 -1.20 4.90
N ASN A 54 0.73 -0.95 6.20
CA ASN A 54 1.65 -1.52 7.18
C ASN A 54 1.64 -3.06 7.16
N SER A 55 0.47 -3.68 7.04
CA SER A 55 0.35 -5.14 6.90
C SER A 55 1.01 -5.65 5.60
N ILE A 56 0.79 -4.96 4.48
CA ILE A 56 1.42 -5.31 3.19
C ILE A 56 2.95 -5.17 3.27
N TYR A 57 3.42 -4.08 3.88
CA TYR A 57 4.83 -3.76 4.05
C TYR A 57 5.55 -4.82 4.87
N ILE A 58 5.01 -5.17 6.04
CA ILE A 58 5.58 -6.20 6.92
C ILE A 58 5.63 -7.56 6.21
N GLY A 59 4.60 -7.92 5.44
CA GLY A 59 4.48 -9.25 4.85
C GLY A 59 5.32 -9.51 3.59
N SER A 60 5.79 -8.47 2.89
CA SER A 60 6.50 -8.62 1.60
C SER A 60 7.27 -7.36 1.20
N GLN A 61 8.05 -6.81 2.13
CA GLN A 61 8.77 -5.55 1.94
C GLN A 61 9.62 -5.52 0.66
N ASP A 62 10.43 -6.55 0.44
CA ASP A 62 11.38 -6.62 -0.67
C ASP A 62 10.65 -6.59 -2.03
N ALA A 63 9.56 -7.36 -2.14
CA ALA A 63 8.73 -7.38 -3.35
C ALA A 63 8.10 -6.01 -3.68
N LEU A 64 7.90 -5.12 -2.70
CA LEU A 64 7.34 -3.79 -2.96
C LEU A 64 8.28 -2.88 -3.74
N ILE A 65 9.60 -3.11 -3.70
CA ILE A 65 10.59 -2.28 -4.41
C ILE A 65 10.25 -2.18 -5.90
N ALA A 66 9.84 -3.29 -6.51
CA ALA A 66 9.44 -3.39 -7.92
C ALA A 66 8.05 -2.81 -8.23
N HIS A 67 7.29 -2.37 -7.22
CA HIS A 67 5.88 -1.98 -7.38
C HIS A 67 5.56 -0.56 -6.93
N TYR A 68 6.49 0.14 -6.27
CA TYR A 68 6.29 1.54 -5.93
C TYR A 68 6.14 2.39 -7.21
N PRO A 69 5.13 3.29 -7.26
CA PRO A 69 4.94 4.18 -8.39
C PRO A 69 6.12 5.16 -8.50
N ARG A 70 6.40 5.62 -9.72
CA ARG A 70 7.34 6.72 -9.95
C ARG A 70 6.73 8.00 -9.39
N ILE A 71 7.44 8.65 -8.47
CA ILE A 71 7.12 9.99 -7.97
C ILE A 71 8.17 10.93 -8.55
N TYR A 72 7.72 11.96 -9.25
CA TYR A 72 8.61 12.96 -9.85
C TYR A 72 9.19 13.86 -8.78
N ASN A 73 10.41 14.36 -9.02
CA ASN A 73 11.07 15.32 -8.15
C ASN A 73 10.25 16.61 -8.03
N ASP A 74 10.38 17.28 -6.89
CA ASP A 74 9.94 18.67 -6.73
C ASP A 74 11.16 19.61 -6.64
N ASP A 75 10.93 20.91 -6.51
CA ASP A 75 12.01 21.92 -6.44
C ASP A 75 12.99 21.69 -5.28
N LYS A 76 12.57 21.00 -4.22
CA LYS A 76 13.32 20.83 -2.98
C LYS A 76 13.92 19.44 -2.83
N ASN A 77 13.31 18.41 -3.44
CA ASN A 77 13.57 17.01 -3.13
C ASN A 77 13.68 16.16 -4.39
N PRO A 78 14.75 15.36 -4.52
CA PRO A 78 14.82 14.29 -5.50
C PRO A 78 14.07 13.03 -4.99
N TYR A 79 13.03 12.60 -5.72
CA TYR A 79 12.21 11.43 -5.40
C TYR A 79 12.36 10.26 -6.40
N ILE A 80 12.96 10.49 -7.56
CA ILE A 80 13.18 9.45 -8.58
C ILE A 80 14.29 8.49 -8.14
N ARG A 81 14.09 7.19 -8.38
CA ARG A 81 15.08 6.12 -8.21
C ARG A 81 15.76 5.83 -9.54
N TYR A 82 16.84 6.55 -9.84
CA TYR A 82 17.49 6.54 -11.16
C TYR A 82 18.15 5.20 -11.51
N GLU A 83 18.56 4.43 -10.51
CA GLU A 83 19.20 3.12 -10.68
C GLU A 83 18.28 2.11 -11.37
N LEU A 84 16.96 2.30 -11.26
CA LEU A 84 15.97 1.44 -11.93
C LEU A 84 15.75 1.79 -13.41
N ASP A 85 16.34 2.90 -13.90
CA ASP A 85 16.20 3.37 -15.29
C ASP A 85 17.40 3.00 -16.18
N TYR A 86 18.43 2.36 -15.63
CA TYR A 86 19.59 1.96 -16.44
C TYR A 86 19.19 0.92 -17.49
N ILE A 87 19.62 1.17 -18.73
CA ILE A 87 19.52 0.26 -19.87
C ILE A 87 20.95 0.07 -20.38
N LEU A 88 21.44 -1.15 -20.35
CA LEU A 88 22.78 -1.54 -20.81
C LEU A 88 22.73 -2.09 -22.24
#